data_AF-A0A967CXX4-F1
#
_entry.id   AF-A0A967CXX4-F1
#
_cell.length_a   1.000
_cell.length_b   1.000
_cell.length_c   1.000
_cell.angle_alpha   90.00
_cell.angle_beta   90.00
_cell.angle_gamma   90.00
#
_symmetry.space_group_name_H-M   'P 1'
#
loop_
_entity.id
_entity.type
_entity.pdbx_description
1 polymer ?
#
loop_
_entity_poly.entity_id
_entity_poly.type
_entity_poly.pdbx_seq_one_letter_code
_entity_poly.pdbx_strand_id
1 'polypeptide(L)'
;MKNICDWNNCNEIGEYKAPVEKDNSKKYRMLCLEHVKEFNKNWNYFSGMNDDQVMDFLKSDMIWHKPTQSFSSSDNFFKVLWNNTLRDELDKDKFKGEFNHMSKFKFDHKDIKAFGILGVSVGLKWQKIQEKFKILVKKFHPDINAGNKKYEEKLKQITLAYTQLKHTYREKIDT
;
A
#
# COMPACT_ATOMS: atom_id res chain seq x y z
N MET A 1 27.85 -29.96 28.69
CA MET A 1 28.93 -30.21 27.71
C MET A 1 29.36 -28.88 27.15
N LYS A 2 30.68 -28.61 27.10
CA LYS A 2 31.21 -27.40 26.45
C LYS A 2 31.31 -27.69 24.94
N ASN A 3 30.90 -26.75 24.10
CA ASN A 3 31.09 -26.86 22.65
C ASN A 3 32.55 -26.57 22.33
N ILE A 4 33.12 -27.37 21.44
CA ILE A 4 34.48 -27.14 20.91
C ILE A 4 34.35 -26.21 19.70
N CYS A 5 35.40 -25.43 19.43
CA CYS A 5 35.46 -24.55 18.28
C CYS A 5 35.36 -25.34 16.96
N ASP A 6 34.42 -24.98 16.09
CA ASP A 6 34.19 -25.60 14.77
C ASP A 6 35.26 -25.25 13.71
N TRP A 7 36.37 -24.63 14.12
CA TRP A 7 37.43 -24.22 13.20
C TRP A 7 38.44 -25.36 13.02
N ASN A 8 39.02 -25.45 11.82
CA ASN A 8 39.93 -26.54 11.48
C ASN A 8 41.09 -26.64 12.49
N ASN A 9 41.25 -27.82 13.10
CA ASN A 9 42.29 -28.14 14.07
C ASN A 9 42.30 -27.26 15.33
N CYS A 10 41.15 -26.71 15.75
CA CYS A 10 41.03 -25.96 17.00
C CYS A 10 40.36 -26.80 18.10
N ASN A 11 41.02 -26.92 19.26
CA ASN A 11 40.48 -27.62 20.44
C ASN A 11 40.02 -26.67 21.55
N GLU A 12 39.97 -25.36 21.27
CA GLU A 12 39.49 -24.35 22.21
C GLU A 12 37.98 -24.40 22.40
N ILE A 13 37.50 -23.78 23.48
CA ILE A 13 36.06 -23.71 23.79
C ILE A 13 35.38 -22.73 22.82
N GLY A 14 34.34 -23.20 22.13
CA GLY A 14 33.50 -22.42 21.22
C GLY A 14 32.33 -21.76 21.95
N GLU A 15 32.47 -20.51 22.35
CA GLU A 15 31.43 -19.75 23.07
C GLU A 15 30.63 -18.81 22.14
N TYR A 16 31.18 -18.45 20.99
CA TYR A 16 30.63 -17.41 20.12
C TYR A 16 29.95 -18.02 18.88
N LYS A 17 28.81 -17.46 18.49
CA LYS A 17 28.04 -17.91 17.32
C LYS A 17 28.43 -17.13 16.08
N ALA A 18 28.70 -17.82 14.99
CA ALA A 18 28.92 -17.25 13.67
C ALA A 18 27.93 -17.84 12.64
N PRO A 19 27.28 -17.03 11.78
CA PRO A 19 26.38 -17.52 10.75
C PRO A 19 27.14 -18.35 9.71
N VAL A 20 26.53 -19.44 9.23
CA VAL A 20 27.12 -20.24 8.15
C VAL A 20 26.78 -19.68 6.77
N GLU A 21 25.58 -19.10 6.66
CA GLU A 21 25.02 -18.58 5.42
C GLU A 21 24.45 -17.18 5.69
N LYS A 22 24.41 -16.33 4.65
CA LYS A 22 23.90 -14.95 4.72
C LYS A 22 22.43 -14.86 5.13
N ASP A 23 21.59 -15.74 4.58
CA ASP A 23 20.13 -15.58 4.65
C ASP A 23 19.55 -16.44 5.77
N ASN A 24 19.27 -15.80 6.91
CA ASN A 24 18.41 -16.25 8.02
C ASN A 24 18.40 -17.76 8.31
N SER A 25 19.53 -18.43 8.08
CA SER A 25 19.68 -19.84 8.33
C SER A 25 19.84 -19.94 9.84
N LYS A 26 18.98 -20.73 10.50
CA LYS A 26 19.15 -21.02 11.93
C LYS A 26 20.40 -21.88 12.22
N LYS A 27 21.33 -21.95 11.25
CA LYS A 27 22.57 -22.70 11.27
C LYS A 27 23.70 -21.76 11.68
N TYR A 28 24.29 -22.06 12.83
CA TYR A 28 25.41 -21.31 13.37
C TYR A 28 26.56 -22.27 13.65
N ARG A 29 27.79 -21.80 13.42
CA ARG A 29 29.00 -22.44 13.93
C ARG A 29 29.34 -21.85 15.29
N MET A 30 29.88 -22.68 16.18
CA MET A 30 30.39 -22.26 17.48
C MET A 30 31.90 -22.09 17.38
N LEU A 31 32.40 -20.89 17.62
CA LEU A 31 33.80 -20.53 17.44
C LEU A 31 34.39 -19.94 18.74
N CYS A 32 35.71 -20.07 18.91
CA CYS A 32 36.43 -19.41 19.99
C CYS A 32 36.66 -17.92 19.68
N LEU A 33 37.19 -17.16 20.64
CA LEU A 33 37.39 -15.71 20.50
C LEU A 33 38.31 -15.33 19.32
N GLU A 34 39.33 -16.13 19.06
CA GLU A 34 40.31 -15.89 17.99
C GLU A 34 39.67 -16.10 16.62
N HIS A 35 39.02 -17.24 16.41
CA HIS A 35 38.40 -17.59 15.14
C HIS A 35 37.15 -16.75 14.81
N VAL A 36 36.39 -16.27 15.81
CA VAL A 36 35.32 -15.30 15.53
C VAL A 36 35.86 -13.98 15.01
N LYS A 37 37.00 -13.51 15.52
CA LYS A 37 37.60 -12.28 15.03
C LYS A 37 38.07 -12.45 13.58
N GLU A 38 38.66 -13.59 13.25
CA GLU A 38 39.06 -13.91 11.87
C GLU A 38 37.85 -14.04 10.95
N PHE A 39 36.80 -14.73 11.39
CA PHE A 39 35.54 -14.85 10.67
C PHE A 39 34.93 -13.47 10.39
N ASN A 40 34.76 -12.62 11.41
CA ASN A 40 34.16 -11.29 11.26
C ASN A 40 34.97 -10.36 10.34
N LYS A 41 36.30 -10.51 10.30
CA LYS A 41 37.15 -9.75 9.37
C LYS A 41 36.93 -10.15 7.92
N ASN A 42 36.71 -11.44 7.67
CA ASN A 42 36.56 -11.99 6.32
C ASN A 42 35.09 -12.05 5.88
N TRP A 43 34.14 -11.85 6.80
CA TRP A 43 32.72 -11.96 6.51
C TRP A 43 32.20 -10.71 5.79
N ASN A 44 31.78 -10.89 4.54
CA ASN A 44 31.05 -9.87 3.78
C ASN A 44 29.65 -10.39 3.45
N TYR A 45 28.64 -9.77 4.06
CA TYR A 45 27.23 -10.10 3.85
C TYR A 45 26.80 -9.98 2.37
N PHE A 46 27.34 -8.99 1.65
CA PHE A 46 27.01 -8.71 0.25
C PHE A 46 27.93 -9.45 -0.75
N SER A 47 28.74 -10.40 -0.29
CA SER A 47 29.58 -11.19 -1.18
C SER A 47 28.73 -11.94 -2.23
N GLY A 48 29.06 -11.74 -3.51
CA GLY A 48 28.35 -12.34 -4.64
C GLY A 48 27.03 -11.67 -5.03
N MET A 49 26.67 -10.53 -4.45
CA MET A 49 25.55 -9.70 -4.94
C MET A 49 26.02 -8.70 -5.99
N ASN A 50 25.17 -8.41 -6.98
CA ASN A 50 25.37 -7.29 -7.90
C ASN A 50 24.94 -5.97 -7.24
N ASP A 51 25.42 -4.84 -7.76
CA ASP A 51 25.12 -3.49 -7.26
C ASP A 51 23.60 -3.24 -7.18
N ASP A 52 22.84 -3.69 -8.18
CA ASP A 52 21.37 -3.56 -8.17
C ASP A 52 20.72 -4.30 -6.99
N GLN A 53 21.23 -5.49 -6.66
CA GLN A 53 20.71 -6.30 -5.54
C GLN A 53 21.06 -5.65 -4.20
N VAL A 54 22.25 -5.04 -4.08
CA VAL A 54 22.64 -4.27 -2.90
C VAL A 54 21.74 -3.05 -2.75
N MET A 55 21.48 -2.32 -3.83
CA MET A 55 20.59 -1.16 -3.81
C MET A 55 19.16 -1.54 -3.43
N ASP A 56 18.66 -2.67 -3.92
CA ASP A 56 17.32 -3.15 -3.58
C ASP A 56 17.23 -3.66 -2.13
N PHE A 57 18.30 -4.28 -1.62
CA PHE A 57 18.40 -4.62 -0.20
C PHE A 57 18.34 -3.35 0.67
N LEU A 58 19.12 -2.32 0.35
CA LEU A 58 19.10 -1.03 1.05
C LEU A 58 17.73 -0.34 0.97
N LYS A 59 17.09 -0.35 -0.20
CA LYS A 59 15.73 0.19 -0.36
C LYS A 59 14.70 -0.54 0.50
N SER A 60 14.79 -1.86 0.55
CA SER A 60 13.86 -2.67 1.32
C SER A 60 14.11 -2.60 2.83
N ASP A 61 15.35 -2.41 3.28
CA ASP A 61 15.69 -2.21 4.69
C ASP A 61 15.02 -0.94 5.26
N MET A 62 14.92 0.14 4.47
CA MET A 62 14.18 1.36 4.85
C MET A 62 12.72 1.09 5.25
N ILE A 63 12.10 0.03 4.70
CA ILE A 63 10.71 -0.36 4.95
C ILE A 63 10.62 -1.65 5.80
N TRP A 64 11.69 -2.02 6.51
CA TRP A 64 11.77 -3.26 7.29
C TRP A 64 11.45 -4.52 6.46
N HIS A 65 11.85 -4.51 5.19
CA HIS A 65 11.55 -5.54 4.19
C HIS A 65 10.06 -5.89 4.07
N LYS A 66 9.16 -4.97 4.47
CA LYS A 66 7.72 -5.17 4.28
C LYS A 66 7.38 -5.02 2.80
N PRO A 67 6.53 -5.89 2.23
CA PRO A 67 6.11 -5.75 0.84
C PRO A 67 5.37 -4.42 0.68
N THR A 68 5.82 -3.59 -0.25
CA THR A 68 5.15 -2.33 -0.61
C THR A 68 4.62 -2.43 -2.03
N GLN A 69 3.45 -1.84 -2.25
CA GLN A 69 2.86 -1.71 -3.57
C GLN A 69 3.18 -0.32 -4.11
N SER A 70 3.53 -0.23 -5.39
CA SER A 70 3.70 1.08 -6.02
C SER A 70 2.35 1.81 -6.02
N PHE A 71 2.35 3.12 -5.79
CA PHE A 71 1.11 3.90 -5.78
C PHE A 71 0.39 3.88 -7.14
N SER A 72 1.09 3.55 -8.23
CA SER A 72 0.54 3.43 -9.58
C SER A 72 0.13 2.01 -9.96
N SER A 73 0.31 1.01 -9.09
CA SER A 73 0.00 -0.39 -9.41
C SER A 73 -1.50 -0.58 -9.65
N SER A 74 -1.87 -1.35 -10.67
CA SER A 74 -3.28 -1.59 -11.00
C SER A 74 -4.06 -2.30 -9.90
N ASP A 75 -3.39 -2.90 -8.91
CA ASP A 75 -4.00 -3.71 -7.83
C ASP A 75 -4.12 -2.93 -6.51
N ASN A 76 -4.14 -1.61 -6.60
CA ASN A 76 -4.28 -0.71 -5.47
C ASN A 76 -5.55 -0.99 -4.65
N PHE A 77 -5.44 -0.82 -3.34
CA PHE A 77 -6.53 -0.71 -2.36
C PHE A 77 -7.78 -0.01 -2.90
N PHE A 78 -7.62 1.06 -3.70
CA PHE A 78 -8.73 1.77 -4.34
C PHE A 78 -9.52 0.91 -5.36
N LYS A 79 -8.87 0.09 -6.18
CA LYS A 79 -9.56 -0.81 -7.11
C LYS A 79 -10.28 -1.94 -6.38
N VAL A 80 -9.66 -2.50 -5.34
CA VAL A 80 -10.30 -3.51 -4.47
C VAL A 80 -11.53 -2.90 -3.77
N LEU A 81 -11.40 -1.67 -3.24
CA LEU A 81 -12.50 -0.94 -2.65
C LEU A 81 -13.62 -0.71 -3.67
N TRP A 82 -13.30 -0.19 -4.86
CA TRP A 82 -14.26 0.04 -5.94
C TRP A 82 -14.98 -1.26 -6.36
N ASN A 83 -14.25 -2.36 -6.53
CA ASN A 83 -14.85 -3.64 -6.92
C ASN A 83 -15.78 -4.19 -5.84
N ASN A 84 -15.42 -4.06 -4.56
CA ASN A 84 -16.22 -4.62 -3.48
C ASN A 84 -17.41 -3.75 -3.09
N THR A 85 -17.31 -2.42 -3.16
CA THR A 85 -18.42 -1.52 -2.78
C THR A 85 -19.42 -1.28 -3.90
N LEU A 86 -19.00 -1.29 -5.17
CA LEU A 86 -19.91 -1.06 -6.30
C LEU A 86 -20.66 -2.30 -6.76
N ARG A 87 -20.13 -3.51 -6.51
CA ARG A 87 -20.81 -4.75 -6.94
C ARG A 87 -22.06 -5.05 -6.11
N ASP A 88 -22.06 -4.71 -4.82
CA ASP A 88 -23.22 -4.93 -3.94
C ASP A 88 -24.38 -3.95 -4.19
N GLU A 89 -24.15 -2.78 -4.79
CA GLU A 89 -25.21 -1.79 -5.10
C GLU A 89 -25.66 -1.78 -6.57
N LEU A 90 -24.95 -2.50 -7.46
CA LEU A 90 -25.19 -2.49 -8.91
C LEU A 90 -25.55 -3.87 -9.49
N ASP A 91 -26.10 -4.76 -8.66
CA ASP A 91 -26.81 -5.93 -9.18
C ASP A 91 -28.13 -5.49 -9.84
N LYS A 92 -28.01 -5.33 -11.16
CA LYS A 92 -28.95 -5.67 -12.23
C LYS A 92 -30.44 -5.70 -11.88
N ASP A 93 -31.14 -4.69 -12.40
CA ASP A 93 -32.41 -4.78 -13.13
C ASP A 93 -33.40 -3.68 -12.70
N LYS A 94 -33.23 -2.44 -13.22
CA LYS A 94 -34.34 -1.45 -13.39
C LYS A 94 -34.00 -0.10 -14.03
N PHE A 95 -33.01 0.01 -14.91
CA PHE A 95 -32.80 1.26 -15.66
C PHE A 95 -32.56 1.00 -17.16
N LYS A 96 -33.53 0.32 -17.79
CA LYS A 96 -33.79 0.48 -19.23
C LYS A 96 -35.08 1.28 -19.35
N GLY A 97 -34.96 2.54 -19.73
CA GLY A 97 -36.12 3.39 -20.02
C GLY A 97 -35.76 4.86 -19.86
N GLU A 98 -35.49 5.50 -20.99
CA GLU A 98 -35.72 6.93 -21.30
C GLU A 98 -34.91 7.91 -20.41
N PHE A 99 -34.05 8.79 -20.93
CA PHE A 99 -34.42 9.97 -21.70
C PHE A 99 -33.22 10.47 -22.52
N ASN A 100 -33.47 10.76 -23.80
CA ASN A 100 -32.62 11.62 -24.62
C ASN A 100 -33.04 13.10 -24.44
N HIS A 101 -32.07 13.99 -24.71
CA HIS A 101 -32.15 15.45 -24.89
C HIS A 101 -32.13 16.37 -23.65
N MET A 102 -30.96 16.96 -23.34
CA MET A 102 -30.69 18.40 -23.61
C MET A 102 -29.21 18.76 -23.37
N SER A 103 -28.75 19.78 -24.08
CA SER A 103 -27.37 20.11 -24.43
C SER A 103 -26.52 20.76 -23.32
N LYS A 104 -25.19 20.53 -23.42
CA LYS A 104 -24.07 21.19 -22.72
C LYS A 104 -23.97 20.95 -21.21
N PHE A 105 -23.62 19.71 -20.85
CA PHE A 105 -22.79 19.24 -19.73
C PHE A 105 -23.15 17.76 -19.54
N LYS A 106 -22.53 16.85 -20.30
CA LYS A 106 -22.85 15.41 -20.19
C LYS A 106 -22.21 14.85 -18.91
N PHE A 107 -22.91 14.99 -17.79
CA PHE A 107 -22.64 14.21 -16.59
C PHE A 107 -23.48 12.94 -16.67
N ASP A 108 -22.86 11.78 -16.45
CA ASP A 108 -23.58 10.51 -16.40
C ASP A 108 -24.47 10.46 -15.13
N HIS A 109 -25.47 9.59 -15.11
CA HIS A 109 -26.30 9.34 -13.92
C HIS A 109 -25.44 9.00 -12.68
N LYS A 110 -24.30 8.33 -12.88
CA LYS A 110 -23.30 8.05 -11.83
C LYS A 110 -22.67 9.32 -11.27
N ASP A 111 -22.37 10.30 -12.12
CA ASP A 111 -21.79 11.57 -11.71
C ASP A 111 -22.80 12.38 -10.89
N ILE A 112 -24.07 12.40 -11.33
CA ILE A 112 -25.15 13.10 -10.61
C ILE A 112 -25.32 12.51 -9.21
N LYS A 113 -25.30 11.17 -9.08
CA LYS A 113 -25.30 10.49 -7.78
C LYS A 113 -24.08 10.87 -6.94
N ALA A 114 -22.89 10.95 -7.54
CA ALA A 114 -21.67 11.34 -6.84
C ALA A 114 -21.73 12.78 -6.29
N PHE A 115 -22.30 13.73 -7.05
CA PHE A 115 -22.58 15.08 -6.56
C PHE A 115 -23.54 15.08 -5.36
N GLY A 116 -24.58 14.24 -5.40
CA GLY A 116 -25.52 14.04 -4.29
C GLY A 116 -24.85 13.50 -3.02
N ILE A 117 -24.00 12.48 -3.14
CA ILE A 117 -23.27 11.88 -2.01
C ILE A 117 -22.33 12.90 -1.35
N LEU A 118 -21.66 13.75 -2.14
CA LEU A 118 -20.79 14.80 -1.63
C LEU A 118 -21.54 16.04 -1.14
N GLY A 119 -22.85 16.14 -1.38
CA GLY A 119 -23.68 17.28 -0.99
C GLY A 119 -23.30 18.57 -1.72
N VAL A 120 -22.87 18.48 -2.98
CA VAL A 120 -22.48 19.62 -3.82
C VAL A 120 -23.40 19.73 -5.04
N SER A 121 -23.63 20.96 -5.52
CA SER A 121 -24.40 21.17 -6.75
C SER A 121 -23.67 20.64 -7.99
N VAL A 122 -24.44 20.13 -8.95
CA VAL A 122 -23.91 19.64 -10.23
C VAL A 122 -23.21 20.78 -10.97
N GLY A 123 -22.02 20.51 -11.52
CA GLY A 123 -21.24 21.51 -12.26
C GLY A 123 -20.40 22.47 -11.42
N LEU A 124 -20.23 22.21 -10.12
CA LEU A 124 -19.34 23.00 -9.25
C LEU A 124 -17.87 22.91 -9.70
N LYS A 125 -17.12 24.01 -9.59
CA LYS A 125 -15.68 24.04 -9.89
C LYS A 125 -14.92 22.95 -9.10
N TRP A 126 -13.99 22.27 -9.76
CA TRP A 126 -13.20 21.17 -9.19
C TRP A 126 -12.55 21.50 -7.84
N GLN A 127 -11.97 22.70 -7.68
CA GLN A 127 -11.37 23.16 -6.42
C GLN A 127 -12.35 23.10 -5.23
N LYS A 128 -13.60 23.52 -5.44
CA LYS A 128 -14.62 23.50 -4.39
C LYS A 128 -15.07 22.07 -4.03
N ILE A 129 -15.06 21.16 -5.01
CA ILE A 129 -15.31 19.72 -4.79
C ILE A 129 -14.21 19.15 -3.90
N GLN A 130 -12.94 19.49 -4.17
CA GLN A 130 -11.80 19.05 -3.35
C GLN A 130 -11.86 19.59 -1.92
N GLU A 131 -12.23 20.85 -1.73
CA GLU A 131 -12.41 21.45 -0.40
C GLU A 131 -13.51 20.72 0.40
N LYS A 132 -14.67 20.47 -0.22
CA LYS A 132 -15.76 19.73 0.44
C LYS A 132 -15.37 18.30 0.77
N PHE A 133 -14.67 17.61 -0.12
CA PHE A 133 -14.12 16.28 0.15
C PHE A 133 -13.18 16.30 1.36
N LYS A 134 -12.24 17.25 1.45
CA LYS A 134 -11.32 17.38 2.59
C LYS A 134 -12.07 17.56 3.91
N ILE A 135 -13.13 18.35 3.93
CA ILE A 135 -13.97 18.56 5.13
C ILE A 135 -14.67 17.26 5.53
N LEU A 136 -15.24 16.53 4.56
CA LEU A 136 -15.93 15.26 4.81
C LEU A 136 -14.99 14.17 5.32
N VAL A 137 -13.80 14.03 4.73
CA VAL A 137 -12.79 13.05 5.17
C VAL A 137 -12.35 13.31 6.60
N LYS A 138 -12.08 14.58 6.95
CA LYS A 138 -11.77 14.94 8.34
C LYS A 138 -12.91 14.57 9.28
N LYS A 139 -14.16 14.83 8.90
CA LYS A 139 -15.33 14.50 9.73
C LYS A 139 -15.50 12.99 9.96
N PHE A 140 -15.26 12.18 8.93
CA PHE A 140 -15.52 10.73 8.96
C PHE A 140 -14.24 9.88 9.12
N HIS A 141 -13.11 10.47 9.52
CA HIS A 141 -11.86 9.74 9.70
C HIS A 141 -11.99 8.70 10.83
N PRO A 142 -11.46 7.47 10.66
CA PRO A 142 -11.56 6.42 11.68
C PRO A 142 -10.89 6.81 13.00
N ASP A 143 -9.77 7.53 12.97
CA ASP A 143 -9.06 7.99 14.18
C ASP A 143 -9.92 8.93 15.04
N ILE A 144 -10.72 9.81 14.42
CA ILE A 144 -11.58 10.76 15.15
C ILE A 144 -12.86 10.06 15.65
N ASN A 145 -13.29 9.02 14.93
CA ASN A 145 -14.54 8.33 15.20
C ASN A 145 -14.36 6.96 15.88
N ALA A 146 -13.20 6.71 16.47
CA ALA A 146 -12.86 5.49 17.21
C ALA A 146 -13.22 4.19 16.46
N GLY A 147 -13.06 4.17 15.13
CA GLY A 147 -13.33 2.97 14.32
C GLY A 147 -14.81 2.58 14.18
N ASN A 148 -15.76 3.51 14.34
CA ASN A 148 -17.18 3.19 14.13
C ASN A 148 -17.47 2.78 12.67
N LYS A 149 -17.94 1.53 12.49
CA LYS A 149 -18.24 0.91 11.19
C LYS A 149 -19.16 1.76 10.29
N LYS A 150 -20.14 2.47 10.86
CA LYS A 150 -21.07 3.31 10.09
C LYS A 150 -20.38 4.50 9.43
N TYR A 151 -19.39 5.10 10.10
CA TYR A 151 -18.64 6.22 9.53
C TYR A 151 -17.60 5.76 8.53
N GLU A 152 -17.05 4.57 8.73
CA GLU A 152 -16.18 3.90 7.76
C GLU A 152 -16.93 3.65 6.43
N GLU A 153 -18.14 3.08 6.47
CA GLU A 153 -18.98 2.86 5.29
C GLU A 153 -19.30 4.17 4.55
N LYS A 154 -19.63 5.24 5.29
CA LYS A 154 -19.84 6.57 4.70
C LYS A 154 -18.57 7.12 4.05
N LEU A 155 -17.42 6.97 4.69
CA LEU A 155 -16.14 7.42 4.13
C LEU A 155 -15.81 6.68 2.82
N LYS A 156 -16.13 5.38 2.74
CA LYS A 156 -15.99 4.59 1.51
C LYS A 156 -16.85 5.15 0.37
N GLN A 157 -18.14 5.43 0.64
CA GLN A 157 -19.04 6.05 -0.35
C GLN A 157 -18.56 7.43 -0.81
N ILE A 158 -18.08 8.26 0.12
CA ILE A 158 -17.55 9.60 -0.18
C ILE A 158 -16.29 9.53 -1.06
N THR A 159 -15.39 8.59 -0.76
CA THR A 159 -14.15 8.36 -1.53
C THR A 159 -14.45 7.87 -2.94
N LEU A 160 -15.45 7.00 -3.08
CA LEU A 160 -15.93 6.49 -4.35
C LEU A 160 -16.51 7.62 -5.21
N ALA A 161 -17.41 8.42 -4.64
CA ALA A 161 -18.01 9.58 -5.32
C ALA A 161 -16.95 10.59 -5.79
N TYR A 162 -15.97 10.93 -4.93
CA TYR A 162 -14.87 11.83 -5.30
C TYR A 162 -14.02 11.27 -6.45
N THR A 163 -13.74 9.97 -6.44
CA THR A 163 -12.93 9.33 -7.48
C THR A 163 -13.65 9.28 -8.83
N GLN A 164 -14.97 9.04 -8.82
CA GLN A 164 -15.81 9.14 -10.03
C GLN A 164 -15.75 10.55 -10.62
N LEU A 165 -16.00 11.58 -9.80
CA LEU A 165 -15.91 12.97 -10.26
C LEU A 165 -14.50 13.34 -10.74
N LYS A 166 -13.45 12.82 -10.08
CA LYS A 166 -12.06 13.04 -10.52
C LYS A 166 -11.83 12.54 -11.94
N HIS A 167 -12.38 11.38 -12.30
CA HIS A 167 -12.28 10.82 -13.65
C HIS A 167 -12.97 11.73 -14.66
N THR A 168 -14.23 12.09 -14.38
CA THR A 168 -15.07 12.93 -15.25
C THR A 168 -14.48 14.34 -15.46
N TYR A 169 -13.81 14.91 -14.46
CA TYR A 169 -13.13 16.20 -14.59
C TYR A 169 -11.75 16.09 -15.25
N ARG A 170 -11.03 14.98 -15.09
CA ARG A 170 -9.74 14.74 -15.76
C ARG A 170 -9.92 14.62 -17.27
N GLU A 171 -10.90 13.84 -17.71
CA GLU A 171 -11.25 13.71 -19.14
C GLU A 171 -11.58 15.05 -19.81
N LYS A 172 -12.05 16.04 -19.03
CA LYS A 172 -12.42 17.38 -19.53
C LYS A 172 -11.28 18.40 -19.49
N ILE A 173 -10.20 18.12 -18.75
CA ILE A 173 -9.00 18.98 -18.71
C ILE A 173 -8.07 18.62 -19.88
N ASP A 174 -8.09 17.36 -20.31
CA ASP A 174 -7.27 16.83 -21.39
C ASP A 174 -7.92 16.96 -22.80
N THR A 175 -9.08 17.64 -22.90
CA THR A 175 -9.80 17.97 -24.16
C THR A 175 -9.96 19.48 -24.32
#